data_AF-A0A0F8ZKX0-F1
#
_entry.id   AF-A0A0F8ZKX0-F1
#
_cell.length_a   1.000
_cell.length_b   1.000
_cell.length_c   1.000
_cell.angle_alpha   90.00
_cell.angle_beta   90.00
_cell.angle_gamma   90.00
#
_symmetry.space_group_name_H-M   'P 1'
#
loop_
_entity.id
_entity.type
_entity.pdbx_description
1 polymer ?
#
loop_
_entity_poly.entity_id
_entity_poly.type
_entity_poly.pdbx_seq_one_letter_code
_entity_poly.pdbx_strand_id
1 'polypeptide(L)'
;MPESEQHRILKYKARDQFLGQGYSLLSLDREVVEGYRPDIILENEDEVLFVEIVATSDHELKNDLMYHGKPVRFVKYYTLDSWLKSYYRGLRKSPIKIMEDIFEALPTDGTISTKQLAKRIGSTWRTTEAYLRLIVWVQSCPKIISERAGKRIKTYRREWGNLPE
;
A
#
# COMPACT_ATOMS: atom_id res chain seq x y z
N MET A 1 3.33 24.06 10.86
CA MET A 1 3.87 24.49 9.54
C MET A 1 2.78 25.28 8.83
N PRO A 2 3.10 26.35 8.08
CA PRO A 2 2.09 27.03 7.27
C PRO A 2 1.51 26.06 6.22
N GLU A 3 0.19 26.17 5.97
CA GLU A 3 -0.50 25.44 4.92
C GLU A 3 0.16 25.72 3.56
N SER A 4 0.42 24.68 2.76
CA SER A 4 1.00 24.89 1.43
C SER A 4 -0.03 25.53 0.48
N GLU A 5 0.44 26.32 -0.49
CA GLU A 5 -0.46 26.94 -1.46
C GLU A 5 -1.31 25.92 -2.22
N GLN A 6 -0.73 24.76 -2.54
CA GLN A 6 -1.42 23.66 -3.20
C GLN A 6 -2.52 23.05 -2.32
N HIS A 7 -2.25 22.86 -1.02
CA HIS A 7 -3.24 22.38 -0.05
C HIS A 7 -4.43 23.33 0.01
N ARG A 8 -4.14 24.62 0.16
CA ARG A 8 -5.16 25.68 0.20
C ARG A 8 -6.04 25.68 -1.05
N ILE A 9 -5.43 25.59 -2.25
CA ILE A 9 -6.18 25.55 -3.52
C ILE A 9 -7.10 24.33 -3.58
N LEU A 10 -6.61 23.14 -3.22
CA LEU A 10 -7.39 21.90 -3.25
C LEU A 10 -8.55 21.95 -2.26
N LYS A 11 -8.32 22.49 -1.07
CA LYS A 11 -9.34 22.67 -0.04
C LYS A 11 -10.50 23.55 -0.51
N TYR A 12 -10.19 24.69 -1.12
CA TYR A 12 -11.24 25.56 -1.67
C TYR A 12 -11.98 24.91 -2.85
N LYS A 13 -11.28 24.21 -3.74
CA LYS A 13 -11.94 23.47 -4.83
C LYS A 13 -12.87 22.37 -4.33
N ALA A 14 -12.43 21.59 -3.34
CA ALA A 14 -13.24 20.53 -2.74
C ALA A 14 -14.48 21.10 -2.05
N ARG A 15 -14.32 22.18 -1.28
CA ARG A 15 -15.44 22.91 -0.69
C ARG A 15 -16.47 23.31 -1.75
N ASP A 16 -16.03 24.04 -2.78
CA ASP A 16 -16.93 24.59 -3.79
C ASP A 16 -17.64 23.50 -4.60
N GLN A 17 -16.96 22.37 -4.85
CA GLN A 17 -17.56 21.18 -5.46
C GLN A 17 -18.75 20.67 -4.64
N PHE A 18 -18.60 20.46 -3.33
CA PHE A 18 -19.68 19.92 -2.50
C PHE A 18 -20.78 20.94 -2.19
N LEU A 19 -20.45 22.22 -2.08
CA LEU A 19 -21.46 23.27 -2.04
C LEU A 19 -22.36 23.23 -3.29
N GLY A 20 -21.78 23.00 -4.47
CA GLY A 20 -22.52 22.79 -5.71
C GLY A 20 -23.37 21.51 -5.76
N GLN A 21 -23.17 20.59 -4.84
CA GLN A 21 -23.92 19.33 -4.71
C GLN A 21 -25.00 19.40 -3.61
N GLY A 22 -25.26 20.58 -3.04
CA GLY A 22 -26.30 20.77 -2.02
C GLY A 22 -25.85 20.57 -0.58
N TYR A 23 -24.54 20.48 -0.33
CA TYR A 23 -24.02 20.49 1.04
C TYR A 23 -23.87 21.93 1.57
N SER A 24 -23.98 22.09 2.88
CA SER A 24 -23.69 23.31 3.62
C SER A 24 -22.37 23.18 4.38
N LEU A 25 -21.58 24.26 4.40
CA LEU A 25 -20.32 24.29 5.15
C LEU A 25 -20.59 24.47 6.65
N LEU A 26 -20.16 23.48 7.45
CA LEU A 26 -20.18 23.58 8.90
C LEU A 26 -18.91 24.22 9.45
N SER A 27 -17.75 23.80 8.97
CA SER A 27 -16.47 24.31 9.48
C SER A 27 -15.28 24.01 8.57
N LEU A 28 -14.20 24.74 8.79
CA LEU A 28 -12.87 24.48 8.24
C LEU A 28 -11.90 24.26 9.40
N ASP A 29 -11.03 23.26 9.28
CA ASP A 29 -10.00 22.94 10.28
C ASP A 29 -10.56 22.92 11.70
N ARG A 30 -11.61 22.14 11.96
CA ARG A 30 -12.16 22.03 13.31
C ARG A 30 -11.81 20.69 13.90
N GLU A 31 -11.25 20.71 15.11
CA GLU A 31 -11.04 19.49 15.87
C GLU A 31 -12.41 18.94 16.29
N VAL A 32 -12.66 17.68 15.93
CA VAL A 32 -13.95 17.02 16.19
C VAL A 32 -13.82 15.99 17.31
N VAL A 33 -12.65 15.38 17.45
CA VAL A 33 -12.22 14.55 18.59
C VAL A 33 -10.74 14.79 18.85
N GLU A 34 -10.27 14.46 20.04
CA GLU A 34 -8.87 14.68 20.43
C GLU A 34 -7.91 14.09 19.41
N GLY A 35 -7.09 14.96 18.81
CA GLY A 35 -6.08 14.59 17.83
C GLY A 35 -6.61 14.39 16.40
N TYR A 36 -7.89 14.63 16.13
CA TYR A 36 -8.47 14.54 14.78
C TYR A 36 -9.19 15.81 14.35
N ARG A 37 -8.68 16.39 13.25
CA ARG A 37 -9.06 17.70 12.72
C ARG A 37 -9.20 17.61 11.19
N PRO A 38 -10.39 17.30 10.64
CA PRO A 38 -10.63 17.33 9.20
C PRO A 38 -10.43 18.74 8.64
N ASP A 39 -10.03 18.83 7.37
CA ASP A 39 -9.82 20.11 6.68
C ASP A 39 -11.14 20.84 6.43
N ILE A 40 -12.20 20.08 6.09
CA ILE A 40 -13.53 20.61 5.79
C ILE A 40 -14.58 19.72 6.42
N ILE A 41 -15.55 20.33 7.08
CA ILE A 41 -16.77 19.67 7.56
C ILE A 41 -17.95 20.26 6.79
N LEU A 42 -18.67 19.40 6.08
CA LEU A 42 -19.87 19.75 5.33
C LEU A 42 -21.03 18.88 5.79
N GLU A 43 -22.27 19.33 5.60
CA GLU A 43 -23.46 18.49 5.86
C GLU A 43 -24.54 18.69 4.81
N ASN A 44 -25.40 17.70 4.65
CA ASN A 44 -26.70 17.84 4.00
C ASN A 44 -27.78 17.25 4.93
N GLU A 45 -28.98 16.98 4.42
CA GLU A 45 -30.06 16.40 5.22
C GLU A 45 -29.75 14.99 5.73
N ASP A 46 -28.97 14.21 4.97
CA ASP A 46 -28.75 12.78 5.19
C ASP A 46 -27.45 12.46 5.95
N GLU A 47 -26.38 13.20 5.72
CA GLU A 47 -25.03 12.86 6.19
C GLU A 47 -24.16 14.09 6.50
N VAL A 48 -23.04 13.83 7.17
CA VAL A 48 -21.94 14.79 7.38
C VAL A 48 -20.71 14.29 6.63
N LEU A 49 -20.07 15.18 5.87
CA LEU A 49 -18.80 14.88 5.20
C LEU A 49 -17.63 15.43 6.00
N PHE A 50 -16.68 14.55 6.29
CA PHE A 50 -15.35 14.93 6.74
C PHE A 50 -14.41 14.81 5.55
N VAL A 51 -13.89 15.95 5.09
CA VAL A 51 -12.96 16.01 3.96
C VAL A 51 -11.55 16.21 4.47
N GLU A 52 -10.65 15.36 4.00
CA GLU A 52 -9.21 15.44 4.25
C GLU A 52 -8.47 15.75 2.95
N ILE A 53 -7.66 16.79 2.97
CA ILE A 53 -6.87 17.27 1.84
C ILE A 53 -5.41 16.88 2.09
N VAL A 54 -4.81 16.16 1.12
CA VAL A 54 -3.47 15.58 1.26
C VAL A 54 -3.40 14.61 2.45
N ALA A 55 -4.32 13.65 2.51
CA ALA A 55 -4.29 12.60 3.54
C ALA A 55 -2.93 11.89 3.54
N THR A 56 -2.16 12.03 4.63
CA THR A 56 -0.84 11.40 4.80
C THR A 56 -0.92 10.13 5.64
N SER A 57 -2.05 9.88 6.30
CA SER A 57 -2.32 8.68 7.08
C SER A 57 -3.52 7.91 6.54
N ASP A 58 -3.38 6.58 6.48
CA ASP A 58 -4.48 5.64 6.31
C ASP A 58 -5.22 5.47 7.65
N HIS A 59 -5.56 6.57 8.34
CA HIS A 59 -6.47 6.47 9.46
C HIS A 59 -7.85 6.05 8.91
N GLU A 60 -8.12 4.77 9.06
CA GLU A 60 -9.44 4.16 8.96
C GLU A 60 -10.19 4.53 10.24
N LEU A 61 -10.74 5.75 10.29
CA LEU A 61 -11.83 5.99 11.21
C LEU A 61 -12.95 5.04 10.81
N LYS A 62 -13.47 4.27 11.77
CA LYS A 62 -14.50 3.26 11.52
C LYS A 62 -15.69 3.92 10.84
N ASN A 63 -16.21 3.28 9.80
CA ASN A 63 -17.33 3.75 8.97
C ASN A 63 -18.65 3.97 9.73
N ASP A 64 -18.72 3.63 11.03
CA ASP A 64 -19.91 3.76 11.88
C ASP A 64 -19.92 5.05 12.72
N LEU A 65 -19.16 6.08 12.29
CA LEU A 65 -19.09 7.35 13.02
C LEU A 65 -20.38 8.16 12.78
N MET A 66 -20.96 8.69 13.87
CA MET A 66 -22.08 9.63 13.84
C MET A 66 -21.60 11.02 14.28
N TYR A 67 -22.00 12.07 13.56
CA TYR A 67 -21.74 13.46 13.93
C TYR A 67 -23.04 14.26 13.84
N HIS A 68 -23.38 14.99 14.90
CA HIS A 68 -24.66 15.72 15.01
C HIS A 68 -25.89 14.84 14.69
N GLY A 69 -25.85 13.55 15.06
CA GLY A 69 -26.95 12.61 14.82
C GLY A 69 -27.06 12.08 13.39
N LYS A 70 -26.12 12.42 12.50
CA LYS A 70 -26.06 11.93 11.11
C LYS A 70 -24.85 11.02 10.89
N PRO A 71 -24.93 10.03 9.97
CA PRO A 71 -23.78 9.23 9.57
C PRO A 71 -22.69 10.11 8.95
N VAL A 72 -21.43 9.76 9.20
CA VAL A 72 -20.28 10.47 8.66
C VAL A 72 -19.69 9.70 7.49
N ARG A 73 -19.48 10.39 6.38
CA ARG A 73 -18.73 9.87 5.23
C ARG A 73 -17.41 10.62 5.07
N PHE A 74 -16.35 9.85 4.89
CA PHE A 74 -15.01 10.39 4.71
C PHE A 74 -14.69 10.58 3.23
N VAL A 75 -14.14 11.74 2.89
CA VAL A 75 -13.66 12.05 1.54
C VAL A 75 -12.20 12.45 1.62
N LYS A 76 -11.32 11.73 0.93
CA LYS A 76 -9.88 11.99 0.94
C LYS A 76 -9.41 12.46 -0.44
N TYR A 77 -8.81 13.65 -0.50
CA TYR A 77 -8.12 14.15 -1.68
C TYR A 77 -6.62 13.90 -1.56
N TYR A 78 -6.05 13.30 -2.60
CA TYR A 78 -4.62 13.06 -2.70
C TYR A 78 -4.05 13.98 -3.79
N THR A 79 -2.84 14.50 -3.58
CA THR A 79 -2.04 15.00 -4.72
C THR A 79 -1.61 13.81 -5.59
N LEU A 80 -1.32 13.99 -6.88
CA LEU A 80 -0.86 12.89 -7.75
C LEU A 80 0.33 12.14 -7.13
N ASP A 81 1.28 12.88 -6.55
CA ASP A 81 2.44 12.34 -5.83
C ASP A 81 2.06 11.58 -4.54
N SER A 82 1.06 12.07 -3.79
CA SER A 82 0.56 11.41 -2.58
C SER A 82 -0.26 10.17 -2.93
N TRP A 83 -1.09 10.23 -3.97
CA TRP A 83 -1.85 9.12 -4.51
C TRP A 83 -0.92 8.03 -5.02
N LEU A 84 0.11 8.37 -5.79
CA LEU A 84 1.14 7.42 -6.21
C LEU A 84 1.82 6.81 -4.97
N LYS A 85 2.24 7.61 -3.98
CA LYS A 85 2.85 7.08 -2.74
C LYS A 85 1.91 6.17 -1.94
N SER A 86 0.62 6.48 -1.84
CA SER A 86 -0.40 5.67 -1.15
C SER A 86 -0.75 4.40 -1.96
N TYR A 87 -0.95 4.52 -3.26
CA TYR A 87 -1.17 3.43 -4.20
C TYR A 87 0.01 2.45 -4.24
N TYR A 88 1.25 2.96 -4.27
CA TYR A 88 2.46 2.14 -4.18
C TYR A 88 2.69 1.56 -2.77
N ARG A 89 2.20 2.21 -1.71
CA ARG A 89 2.18 1.61 -0.36
C ARG A 89 1.15 0.49 -0.24
N GLY A 90 0.04 0.55 -0.99
CA GLY A 90 -1.06 -0.43 -0.99
C GLY A 90 -0.88 -1.62 -1.95
N LEU A 91 -0.09 -1.49 -3.02
CA LEU A 91 0.25 -2.63 -3.88
C LEU A 91 1.34 -3.47 -3.23
N ARG A 92 0.96 -4.32 -2.28
CA ARG A 92 1.81 -5.42 -1.83
C ARG A 92 2.23 -6.20 -3.08
N LYS A 93 3.53 -6.18 -3.39
CA LYS A 93 4.08 -6.97 -4.49
C LYS A 93 3.58 -8.42 -4.35
N SER A 94 3.12 -8.99 -5.46
CA SER A 94 2.77 -10.41 -5.47
C SER A 94 4.00 -11.25 -5.08
N PRO A 95 3.83 -12.43 -4.48
CA PRO A 95 4.94 -13.32 -4.16
C PRO A 95 5.88 -13.57 -5.35
N ILE A 96 5.32 -13.69 -6.55
CA ILE A 96 6.06 -13.88 -7.80
C ILE A 96 6.92 -12.64 -8.09
N LYS A 97 6.35 -11.44 -8.01
CA LYS A 97 7.09 -10.21 -8.30
C LYS A 97 8.22 -9.97 -7.30
N ILE A 98 8.02 -10.31 -6.02
CA ILE A 98 9.08 -10.24 -5.00
C ILE A 98 10.24 -11.17 -5.37
N MET A 99 9.94 -12.39 -5.80
CA MET A 99 10.97 -13.36 -6.21
C MET A 99 11.74 -12.88 -7.44
N GLU A 100 11.04 -12.42 -8.48
CA GLU A 100 11.64 -11.86 -9.70
C GLU A 100 12.58 -10.69 -9.38
N ASP A 101 12.11 -9.73 -8.59
CA ASP A 101 12.90 -8.55 -8.23
C ASP A 101 14.11 -8.91 -7.37
N ILE A 102 14.00 -9.94 -6.51
CA ILE A 102 15.16 -10.46 -5.76
C ILE A 102 16.21 -11.01 -6.73
N PHE A 103 15.81 -11.88 -7.67
CA PHE A 103 16.77 -12.47 -8.63
C PHE A 103 17.42 -11.42 -9.54
N GLU A 104 16.67 -10.41 -9.98
CA GLU A 104 17.19 -9.31 -10.81
C GLU A 104 18.14 -8.38 -10.02
N ALA A 105 17.86 -8.16 -8.73
CA ALA A 105 18.62 -7.24 -7.90
C ALA A 105 19.84 -7.87 -7.21
N LEU A 106 19.92 -9.20 -7.16
CA LEU A 106 21.09 -9.92 -6.65
C LEU A 106 22.29 -9.71 -7.59
N PRO A 107 23.45 -9.28 -7.08
CA PRO A 107 24.64 -9.11 -7.90
C PRO A 107 25.19 -10.46 -8.37
N THR A 108 25.68 -10.51 -9.61
CA THR A 108 26.43 -11.67 -10.13
C THR A 108 27.82 -11.77 -9.51
N ASP A 109 28.42 -10.61 -9.24
CA ASP A 109 29.76 -10.47 -8.68
C ASP A 109 29.70 -9.62 -7.40
N GLY A 110 30.12 -10.19 -6.27
CA GLY A 110 30.16 -9.52 -4.97
C GLY A 110 28.98 -9.86 -4.06
N THR A 111 28.76 -9.04 -3.03
CA THR A 111 27.73 -9.25 -2.00
C THR A 111 26.88 -8.00 -1.82
N ILE A 112 25.61 -8.20 -1.44
CA ILE A 112 24.68 -7.13 -1.08
C ILE A 112 24.05 -7.45 0.27
N SER A 113 23.95 -6.44 1.15
CA SER A 113 23.24 -6.64 2.42
C SER A 113 21.73 -6.75 2.18
N THR A 114 21.03 -7.53 3.02
CA THR A 114 19.57 -7.67 2.95
C THR A 114 18.85 -6.32 3.05
N LYS A 115 19.40 -5.35 3.80
CA LYS A 115 18.85 -3.98 3.91
C LYS A 115 18.96 -3.21 2.59
N GLN A 116 20.11 -3.29 1.93
CA GLN A 116 20.31 -2.67 0.62
C GLN A 116 19.43 -3.32 -0.44
N LEU A 117 19.32 -4.65 -0.41
CA LEU A 117 18.45 -5.40 -1.31
C LEU A 117 16.97 -5.02 -1.12
N ALA A 118 16.48 -4.98 0.12
CA ALA A 118 15.11 -4.58 0.44
C ALA A 118 14.78 -3.18 -0.07
N LYS A 119 15.71 -2.22 0.10
CA LYS A 119 15.59 -0.87 -0.46
C LYS A 119 15.53 -0.89 -1.99
N ARG A 120 16.41 -1.66 -2.64
CA ARG A 120 16.49 -1.76 -4.11
C ARG A 120 15.21 -2.33 -4.72
N ILE A 121 14.62 -3.34 -4.09
CA ILE A 121 13.38 -3.97 -4.56
C ILE A 121 12.11 -3.31 -4.00
N GLY A 122 12.21 -2.19 -3.27
CA GLY A 122 11.04 -1.52 -2.69
C GLY A 122 10.19 -2.41 -1.78
N SER A 123 10.83 -3.21 -0.92
CA SER A 123 10.17 -4.12 0.03
C SER A 123 10.67 -3.87 1.47
N THR A 124 9.99 -4.45 2.45
CA THR A 124 10.46 -4.40 3.84
C THR A 124 11.59 -5.40 4.06
N TRP A 125 12.54 -5.06 4.94
CA TRP A 125 13.64 -5.95 5.30
C TRP A 125 13.14 -7.33 5.75
N ARG A 126 12.09 -7.39 6.57
CA ARG A 126 11.48 -8.66 7.04
C ARG A 126 10.94 -9.50 5.88
N THR A 127 10.29 -8.88 4.91
CA THR A 127 9.76 -9.59 3.74
C THR A 127 10.91 -10.11 2.88
N THR A 128 11.90 -9.26 2.57
CA THR A 128 13.08 -9.68 1.80
C THR A 128 13.83 -10.82 2.48
N GLU A 129 14.04 -10.76 3.80
CA GLU A 129 14.71 -11.83 4.56
C GLU A 129 13.94 -13.16 4.49
N ALA A 130 12.61 -13.13 4.66
CA ALA A 130 11.79 -14.33 4.59
C ALA A 130 11.88 -15.01 3.22
N TYR A 131 11.85 -14.24 2.13
CA TYR A 131 11.97 -14.77 0.77
C TYR A 131 13.39 -15.27 0.46
N LEU A 132 14.43 -14.58 0.94
CA LEU A 132 15.82 -15.08 0.81
C LEU A 132 16.00 -16.43 1.52
N ARG A 133 15.47 -16.58 2.74
CA ARG A 133 15.50 -17.87 3.46
C ARG A 133 14.75 -18.95 2.71
N LEU A 134 13.59 -18.63 2.13
CA LEU A 134 12.84 -19.56 1.30
C LEU A 134 13.63 -19.97 0.06
N ILE A 135 14.27 -19.03 -0.63
CA ILE A 135 15.13 -19.32 -1.80
C ILE A 135 16.26 -20.28 -1.41
N VAL A 136 16.99 -19.97 -0.32
CA VAL A 136 18.08 -20.82 0.17
C VAL A 136 17.59 -22.22 0.51
N TRP A 137 16.43 -22.32 1.18
CA TRP A 137 15.82 -23.61 1.51
C TRP A 137 15.40 -24.40 0.25
N VAL A 138 14.81 -23.74 -0.75
CA VAL A 138 14.46 -24.37 -2.04
C VAL A 138 15.73 -24.81 -2.78
N GLN A 139 16.82 -24.04 -2.68
CA GLN A 139 18.10 -24.38 -3.29
C GLN A 139 18.78 -25.56 -2.61
N SER A 140 18.62 -25.73 -1.29
CA SER A 140 19.17 -26.86 -0.54
C SER A 140 18.35 -28.16 -0.67
N CYS A 141 17.13 -28.09 -1.20
CA CYS A 141 16.29 -29.26 -1.45
C CYS A 141 16.69 -29.99 -2.75
N PRO A 142 16.50 -31.32 -2.82
CA PRO A 142 16.61 -32.09 -4.06
C PRO A 142 15.68 -31.50 -5.14
N LYS A 143 16.17 -31.42 -6.37
CA LYS A 143 15.36 -30.92 -7.49
C LYS A 143 14.28 -31.94 -7.81
N ILE A 144 13.05 -31.47 -7.99
CA ILE A 144 11.94 -32.31 -8.46
C ILE A 144 11.86 -32.14 -9.97
N ILE A 145 12.06 -33.23 -10.69
CA ILE A 145 11.93 -33.26 -12.15
C ILE A 145 10.59 -33.89 -12.48
N SER A 146 9.85 -33.26 -13.39
CA SER A 146 8.66 -33.86 -13.99
C SER A 146 9.03 -34.45 -15.36
N GLU A 147 8.75 -35.72 -15.57
CA GLU A 147 8.90 -36.41 -16.84
C GLU A 147 7.52 -36.83 -17.36
N ARG A 148 7.36 -36.93 -18.68
CA ARG A 148 6.13 -37.47 -19.28
C ARG A 148 6.27 -38.98 -19.43
N ALA A 149 5.47 -39.74 -18.70
CA ALA A 149 5.32 -41.18 -18.88
C ALA A 149 4.16 -41.46 -19.86
N GLY A 150 4.33 -41.14 -21.13
CA GLY A 150 3.29 -41.29 -22.16
C GLY A 150 2.35 -40.08 -22.31
N LYS A 151 1.19 -40.27 -22.96
CA LYS A 151 0.33 -39.16 -23.43
C LYS A 151 -0.41 -38.39 -22.32
N ARG A 152 -0.70 -39.02 -21.18
CA ARG A 152 -1.54 -38.42 -20.11
C ARG A 152 -0.95 -38.53 -18.70
N ILE A 153 0.24 -39.12 -18.54
CA ILE A 153 0.84 -39.34 -17.21
C ILE A 153 2.08 -38.46 -17.10
N LYS A 154 2.14 -37.69 -16.02
CA LYS A 154 3.36 -37.01 -15.57
C LYS A 154 3.90 -37.79 -14.37
N THR A 155 5.15 -38.21 -14.44
CA THR A 155 5.90 -38.78 -13.33
C THR A 155 6.78 -37.70 -12.73
N TYR A 156 7.02 -37.77 -11.43
CA TYR A 156 7.88 -36.85 -10.71
C TYR A 156 8.96 -37.65 -9.99
N ARG A 157 10.23 -37.28 -10.16
CA ARG A 157 11.35 -37.89 -9.44
C ARG A 157 12.20 -36.83 -8.75
N ARG A 158 12.86 -37.22 -7.64
CA ARG A 158 13.84 -36.38 -6.95
C ARG A 158 15.22 -36.65 -7.56
N GLU A 159 15.93 -35.60 -7.94
CA GLU A 159 17.37 -35.64 -8.18
C GLU A 159 18.08 -34.92 -7.03
N TRP A 160 18.96 -35.65 -6.35
CA TRP A 160 19.94 -35.02 -5.48
C TRP A 160 20.97 -34.34 -6.39
N GLY A 161 21.26 -33.06 -6.17
CA GLY A 161 22.44 -32.47 -6.79
C GLY A 161 23.68 -33.23 -6.32
N ASN A 162 24.68 -33.39 -7.19
CA ASN A 162 25.99 -33.85 -6.73
C ASN A 162 26.44 -32.89 -5.61
N LEU A 163 26.60 -33.42 -4.39
CA LEU A 163 27.30 -32.68 -3.35
C LEU A 163 28.71 -32.39 -3.90
N PRO A 164 29.18 -31.14 -3.87
CA PRO A 164 30.58 -30.87 -4.19
C PRO A 164 31.47 -31.65 -3.19
N GLU A 165 32.55 -32.25 -3.71
CA GLU A 165 33.60 -32.89 -2.89
C GLU A 165 34.20 -31.93 -1.87
#